data_AF-A0A936W5J1-F1
#
_entry.id   AF-A0A936W5J1-F1
#
_cell.length_a   1.000
_cell.length_b   1.000
_cell.length_c   1.000
_cell.angle_alpha   90.00
_cell.angle_beta   90.00
_cell.angle_gamma   90.00
#
_symmetry.space_group_name_H-M   'P 1'
#
loop_
_entity.id
_entity.type
_entity.pdbx_description
1 polymer ?
#
loop_
_entity_poly.entity_id
_entity_poly.type
_entity_poly.pdbx_seq_one_letter_code
_entity_poly.pdbx_strand_id
1 'polypeptide(L)'
;MTLFYSSNNLQSIGGYDVFMSTFNRDALGWAHPVNPGFPVNSPLDETYMVLSPDGMTAYLTSNRKDGHGEEDIYRVFFKQPITAHQQISEVPTFYQMQLLALNNNVKPTEPIAEPVEIKEYYISHLFFDANVDILTPQNNKKLDQLANLLLIYPKIKAELSCFELPTGQKTFNLYFSIKKTEKAAEYLAGKGIPRSRLLLKGYGSSFPLVAKPVSNNISPLYQKLNQRLEIALHDFESEPVIIDIESIKVPENLQDPKGVKFSTLSNQLFYSVQIASISQILQNQAIESVEELFIEVENSSGNYLYMAGMLPTFKEAEKLFSSLMELGFPDARIVPYINGIRIPQGSVADYAKKYPDLLFFLAGKKKITPSLFPLQNFSKFLSLKGQAIR
;
A
#
# COMPACT_ATOMS: atom_id res chain seq x y z
N MET A 1 -28.59 -9.60 13.68
CA MET A 1 -28.76 -10.11 12.31
C MET A 1 -27.53 -9.78 11.49
N THR A 2 -27.09 -10.70 10.64
CA THR A 2 -26.00 -10.48 9.68
C THR A 2 -26.54 -10.74 8.28
N LEU A 3 -26.34 -9.79 7.36
CA LEU A 3 -26.64 -9.93 5.95
C LEU A 3 -25.37 -10.38 5.22
N PHE A 4 -25.48 -11.44 4.42
CA PHE A 4 -24.47 -11.84 3.45
C PHE A 4 -25.00 -11.53 2.05
N TYR A 5 -24.16 -10.95 1.20
CA TYR A 5 -24.51 -10.70 -0.19
C TYR A 5 -23.25 -10.72 -1.05
N SER A 6 -23.38 -11.03 -2.34
CA SER A 6 -22.27 -10.98 -3.28
C SER A 6 -22.25 -9.64 -4.02
N SER A 7 -21.07 -9.06 -4.19
CA SER A 7 -20.88 -7.80 -4.92
C SER A 7 -19.55 -7.79 -5.64
N ASN A 8 -19.52 -7.13 -6.80
CA ASN A 8 -18.31 -6.86 -7.57
C ASN A 8 -17.90 -5.38 -7.49
N ASN A 9 -18.05 -4.80 -6.29
CA ASN A 9 -17.76 -3.41 -6.04
C ASN A 9 -16.25 -3.15 -5.90
N LEU A 10 -15.88 -1.93 -5.51
CA LEU A 10 -14.46 -1.52 -5.40
C LEU A 10 -13.72 -2.21 -4.25
N GLN A 11 -14.42 -2.82 -3.31
CA GLN A 11 -13.86 -3.54 -2.17
C GLN A 11 -13.75 -5.06 -2.43
N SER A 12 -14.12 -5.51 -3.64
CA SER A 12 -13.97 -6.91 -4.03
C SER A 12 -12.49 -7.23 -4.31
N ILE A 13 -12.05 -8.37 -3.81
CA ILE A 13 -10.77 -8.98 -4.14
C ILE A 13 -10.88 -9.47 -5.57
N GLY A 14 -11.85 -10.34 -5.86
CA GLY A 14 -12.13 -11.02 -7.11
C GLY A 14 -13.04 -10.27 -8.08
N GLY A 15 -13.87 -11.05 -8.78
CA GLY A 15 -15.03 -10.53 -9.50
C GLY A 15 -16.13 -10.25 -8.50
N TYR A 16 -17.06 -11.19 -8.30
CA TYR A 16 -18.02 -11.15 -7.21
C TYR A 16 -17.42 -11.71 -5.92
N ASP A 17 -17.43 -10.92 -4.87
CA ASP A 17 -17.00 -11.34 -3.54
C ASP A 17 -18.20 -11.37 -2.59
N VAL A 18 -18.18 -12.26 -1.61
CA VAL A 18 -19.12 -12.22 -0.49
C VAL A 18 -18.77 -11.08 0.45
N PHE A 19 -19.75 -10.27 0.80
CA PHE A 19 -19.70 -9.23 1.83
C PHE A 19 -20.59 -9.60 3.00
N MET A 20 -20.25 -9.11 4.19
CA MET A 20 -21.11 -9.21 5.37
C MET A 20 -21.37 -7.85 6.00
N SER A 21 -22.59 -7.60 6.45
CA SER A 21 -22.94 -6.44 7.27
C SER A 21 -23.78 -6.88 8.46
N THR A 22 -23.48 -6.33 9.64
CA THR A 22 -24.22 -6.62 10.87
C THR A 22 -25.20 -5.50 11.20
N PHE A 23 -26.42 -5.87 11.58
CA PHE A 23 -27.41 -4.91 12.04
C PHE A 23 -27.16 -4.55 13.51
N ASN A 24 -26.90 -3.27 13.77
CA ASN A 24 -26.81 -2.71 15.11
C ASN A 24 -28.21 -2.28 15.59
N ARG A 25 -28.73 -2.96 16.63
CA ARG A 25 -30.06 -2.68 17.18
C ARG A 25 -30.12 -1.35 17.92
N ASP A 26 -29.05 -0.92 18.57
CA ASP A 26 -29.03 0.32 19.36
C ASP A 26 -28.98 1.55 18.45
N ALA A 27 -28.24 1.45 17.35
CA ALA A 27 -28.15 2.50 16.33
C ALA A 27 -29.26 2.43 15.26
N LEU A 28 -30.11 1.39 15.29
CA LEU A 28 -31.14 1.10 14.29
C LEU A 28 -30.61 1.15 12.83
N GLY A 29 -29.40 0.62 12.61
CA GLY A 29 -28.70 0.75 11.34
C GLY A 29 -27.80 -0.44 11.02
N TRP A 30 -27.45 -0.58 9.75
CA TRP A 30 -26.47 -1.57 9.29
C TRP A 30 -25.05 -1.03 9.45
N ALA A 31 -24.14 -1.86 9.95
CA ALA A 31 -22.71 -1.55 9.94
C ALA A 31 -22.18 -1.52 8.49
N HIS A 32 -21.05 -0.85 8.28
CA HIS A 32 -20.39 -0.88 6.98
C HIS A 32 -20.14 -2.32 6.51
N PRO A 33 -20.47 -2.65 5.26
CA PRO A 33 -20.19 -3.97 4.72
C PRO A 33 -18.68 -4.26 4.77
N VAL A 34 -18.33 -5.46 5.20
CA VAL A 34 -16.94 -5.91 5.29
C VAL A 34 -16.75 -7.08 4.35
N ASN A 35 -15.72 -7.00 3.51
CA ASN A 35 -15.20 -8.15 2.78
C ASN A 35 -14.42 -9.05 3.78
N PRO A 36 -14.87 -10.29 4.05
CA PRO A 36 -14.21 -11.19 4.99
C PRO A 36 -12.83 -11.66 4.51
N GLY A 37 -12.54 -11.52 3.22
CA GLY A 37 -11.29 -11.93 2.60
C GLY A 37 -11.08 -13.44 2.57
N PHE A 38 -9.82 -13.85 2.43
CA PHE A 38 -9.44 -15.26 2.40
C PHE A 38 -9.66 -15.95 3.75
N PRO A 39 -10.09 -17.24 3.76
CA PRO A 39 -10.35 -18.11 2.62
C PRO A 39 -11.80 -18.06 2.10
N VAL A 40 -12.63 -17.15 2.62
CA VAL A 40 -14.05 -17.03 2.23
C VAL A 40 -14.16 -16.57 0.78
N ASN A 41 -13.41 -15.54 0.41
CA ASN A 41 -13.30 -15.04 -0.97
C ASN A 41 -11.97 -15.49 -1.62
N SER A 42 -11.92 -15.43 -2.96
CA SER A 42 -10.77 -15.79 -3.78
C SER A 42 -10.46 -14.73 -4.85
N PRO A 43 -9.42 -14.95 -5.68
CA PRO A 43 -9.19 -14.10 -6.83
C PRO A 43 -10.29 -14.11 -7.89
N LEU A 44 -11.24 -15.05 -7.83
CA LEU A 44 -12.30 -15.24 -8.82
C LEU A 44 -13.67 -14.88 -8.23
N ASP A 45 -14.75 -15.60 -8.56
CA ASP A 45 -16.11 -15.30 -8.12
C ASP A 45 -16.56 -16.18 -6.95
N GLU A 46 -17.23 -15.57 -5.99
CA GLU A 46 -17.96 -16.18 -4.88
C GLU A 46 -19.40 -15.65 -4.82
N THR A 47 -20.33 -16.54 -5.11
CA THR A 47 -21.75 -16.23 -5.22
C THR A 47 -22.60 -17.08 -4.26
N TYR A 48 -23.81 -16.60 -4.00
CA TYR A 48 -24.87 -17.36 -3.31
C TYR A 48 -24.48 -17.96 -1.94
N MET A 49 -23.74 -17.22 -1.11
CA MET A 49 -23.43 -17.71 0.24
C MET A 49 -24.70 -17.89 1.08
N VAL A 50 -24.80 -19.04 1.75
CA VAL A 50 -25.83 -19.36 2.74
C VAL A 50 -25.16 -19.84 4.03
N LEU A 51 -25.55 -19.26 5.15
CA LEU A 51 -25.09 -19.65 6.49
C LEU A 51 -26.01 -20.74 7.06
N SER A 52 -25.42 -21.80 7.60
CA SER A 52 -26.15 -22.84 8.32
C SER A 52 -26.72 -22.32 9.64
N PRO A 53 -27.82 -22.92 10.18
CA PRO A 53 -28.43 -22.49 11.44
C PRO A 53 -27.49 -22.52 12.66
N ASP A 54 -26.45 -23.34 12.61
CA ASP A 54 -25.43 -23.43 13.67
C ASP A 54 -24.51 -22.19 13.73
N GLY A 55 -24.55 -21.31 12.71
CA GLY A 55 -23.67 -20.16 12.58
C GLY A 55 -22.19 -20.50 12.39
N MET A 56 -21.83 -21.78 12.31
CA MET A 56 -20.47 -22.29 12.24
C MET A 56 -20.07 -22.71 10.82
N THR A 57 -21.06 -23.08 10.00
CA THR A 57 -20.84 -23.57 8.65
C THR A 57 -21.55 -22.66 7.64
N ALA A 58 -20.91 -22.34 6.52
CA ALA A 58 -21.57 -21.74 5.37
C ALA A 58 -21.27 -22.52 4.10
N TYR A 59 -22.16 -22.39 3.11
CA TYR A 59 -21.97 -22.90 1.75
C TYR A 59 -21.98 -21.74 0.78
N LEU A 60 -21.15 -21.80 -0.26
CA LEU A 60 -21.09 -20.79 -1.33
C LEU A 60 -20.69 -21.46 -2.64
N THR A 61 -21.04 -20.86 -3.78
CA THR A 61 -20.55 -21.29 -5.09
C THR A 61 -19.33 -20.49 -5.49
N SER A 62 -18.34 -21.15 -6.08
CA SER A 62 -17.13 -20.49 -6.55
C SER A 62 -16.49 -21.20 -7.73
N ASN A 63 -15.85 -20.42 -8.60
CA ASN A 63 -15.12 -20.87 -9.79
C ASN A 63 -13.60 -20.96 -9.55
N ARG A 64 -13.15 -21.26 -8.31
CA ARG A 64 -11.72 -21.36 -7.96
C ARG A 64 -11.03 -22.41 -8.83
N LYS A 65 -9.77 -22.15 -9.18
CA LYS A 65 -8.97 -22.95 -10.13
C LYS A 65 -8.80 -24.44 -9.77
N ASP A 66 -8.99 -24.80 -8.50
CA ASP A 66 -8.91 -26.19 -8.03
C ASP A 66 -10.27 -26.94 -8.15
N GLY A 67 -11.27 -26.31 -8.75
CA GLY A 67 -12.61 -26.84 -8.99
C GLY A 67 -12.75 -27.70 -10.26
N HIS A 68 -13.90 -28.32 -10.43
CA HIS A 68 -14.29 -29.16 -11.57
C HIS A 68 -15.42 -28.51 -12.37
N GLY A 69 -15.06 -27.78 -13.43
CA GLY A 69 -16.04 -27.14 -14.33
C GLY A 69 -16.08 -25.62 -14.14
N GLU A 70 -17.25 -25.01 -14.29
CA GLU A 70 -17.42 -23.56 -14.18
C GLU A 70 -17.58 -23.09 -12.73
N GLU A 71 -18.48 -23.69 -11.94
CA GLU A 71 -18.68 -23.36 -10.52
C GLU A 71 -18.86 -24.62 -9.68
N ASP A 72 -18.26 -24.65 -8.49
CA ASP A 72 -18.41 -25.70 -7.48
C ASP A 72 -18.97 -25.15 -6.18
N ILE A 73 -19.58 -26.04 -5.38
CA ILE A 73 -20.06 -25.70 -4.03
C ILE A 73 -18.93 -25.92 -3.02
N TYR A 74 -18.55 -24.85 -2.32
CA TYR A 74 -17.57 -24.86 -1.24
C TYR A 74 -18.25 -24.77 0.12
N ARG A 75 -17.63 -25.40 1.13
CA ARG A 75 -18.03 -25.32 2.52
C ARG A 75 -17.01 -24.52 3.33
N VAL A 76 -17.47 -23.51 4.04
CA VAL A 76 -16.68 -22.62 4.90
C VAL A 76 -16.94 -22.93 6.36
N PHE A 77 -15.89 -22.96 7.17
CA PHE A 77 -15.97 -23.14 8.62
C PHE A 77 -15.51 -21.86 9.34
N PHE A 78 -16.35 -21.35 10.25
CA PHE A 78 -16.00 -20.23 11.10
C PHE A 78 -15.40 -20.72 12.42
N LYS A 79 -14.34 -20.05 12.91
CA LYS A 79 -13.73 -20.36 14.22
C LYS A 79 -14.65 -20.01 15.40
N GLN A 80 -15.58 -19.09 15.19
CA GLN A 80 -16.59 -18.67 16.16
C GLN A 80 -17.95 -18.59 15.47
N PRO A 81 -19.05 -18.93 16.15
CA PRO A 81 -20.36 -18.95 15.52
C PRO A 81 -20.84 -17.53 15.24
N ILE A 82 -21.44 -17.31 14.07
CA ILE A 82 -22.13 -16.06 13.74
C ILE A 82 -23.50 -16.05 14.41
N THR A 83 -23.49 -15.75 15.72
CA THR A 83 -24.67 -15.82 16.61
C THR A 83 -25.78 -14.84 16.23
N ALA A 84 -25.46 -13.78 15.49
CA ALA A 84 -26.40 -12.77 15.04
C ALA A 84 -27.52 -13.33 14.13
N HIS A 85 -27.34 -14.53 13.55
CA HIS A 85 -28.33 -15.25 12.74
C HIS A 85 -29.14 -16.29 13.55
N GLN A 86 -28.72 -16.59 14.79
CA GLN A 86 -29.40 -17.53 15.70
C GLN A 86 -30.47 -16.85 16.56
N GLN A 87 -30.45 -15.53 16.62
CA GLN A 87 -31.48 -14.76 17.30
C GLN A 87 -32.69 -14.64 16.36
N ILE A 88 -33.73 -15.44 16.62
CA ILE A 88 -35.05 -15.25 16.03
C ILE A 88 -35.47 -13.80 16.32
N SER A 89 -35.61 -12.99 15.28
CA SER A 89 -36.16 -11.66 15.43
C SER A 89 -37.66 -11.80 15.56
N GLU A 90 -38.25 -11.38 16.68
CA GLU A 90 -39.60 -10.84 16.63
C GLU A 90 -39.50 -9.60 15.74
N VAL A 91 -39.96 -9.68 14.50
CA VAL A 91 -39.96 -8.53 13.59
C VAL A 91 -41.03 -7.58 14.11
N PRO A 92 -40.69 -6.36 14.60
CA PRO A 92 -41.72 -5.43 14.98
C PRO A 92 -42.51 -5.06 13.72
N THR A 93 -43.83 -5.11 13.80
CA THR A 93 -44.67 -4.74 12.65
C THR A 93 -44.42 -3.26 12.27
N PHE A 94 -44.70 -2.90 11.02
CA PHE A 94 -44.64 -1.50 10.56
C PHE A 94 -45.39 -0.54 11.51
N TYR A 95 -46.46 -1.04 12.13
CA TYR A 95 -47.25 -0.30 13.12
C TYR A 95 -46.49 -0.01 14.42
N GLN A 96 -45.68 -0.96 14.90
CA GLN A 96 -44.85 -0.78 16.10
C GLN A 96 -43.72 0.22 15.87
N MET A 97 -43.15 0.25 14.67
CA MET A 97 -42.13 1.24 14.27
C MET A 97 -42.68 2.67 14.29
N GLN A 98 -43.90 2.88 13.80
CA GLN A 98 -44.52 4.21 13.74
C GLN A 98 -44.84 4.77 15.14
N LEU A 99 -45.24 3.91 16.09
CA LEU A 99 -45.51 4.29 17.48
C LEU A 99 -44.23 4.66 18.25
N LEU A 100 -43.11 3.99 17.99
CA LEU A 100 -41.81 4.32 18.58
C LEU A 100 -41.30 5.70 18.13
N ALA A 101 -41.53 6.05 16.86
CA ALA A 101 -41.15 7.36 16.32
C ALA A 101 -41.98 8.51 16.91
N LEU A 102 -43.24 8.27 17.26
CA LEU A 102 -44.15 9.27 17.85
C LEU A 102 -43.88 9.58 19.33
N ASN A 103 -43.25 8.65 20.06
CA ASN A 103 -42.96 8.84 21.49
C ASN A 103 -41.69 9.66 21.78
N ASN A 104 -40.84 9.90 20.77
CA ASN A 104 -39.66 10.75 20.93
C ASN A 104 -40.02 12.22 20.64
N ASN A 105 -40.62 12.89 21.63
CA ASN A 105 -40.84 14.33 21.62
C ASN A 105 -39.51 15.10 21.78
N VAL A 106 -38.72 15.17 20.71
CA VAL A 106 -37.57 16.09 20.64
C VAL A 106 -38.06 17.44 20.10
N LYS A 107 -38.08 18.46 20.96
CA LYS A 107 -38.32 19.85 20.52
C LYS A 107 -37.15 20.33 19.64
N PRO A 108 -37.39 21.09 18.56
CA PRO A 108 -36.32 21.72 17.80
C PRO A 108 -35.66 22.79 18.67
N THR A 109 -34.37 22.61 18.97
CA THR A 109 -33.52 23.66 19.52
C THR A 109 -32.92 24.46 18.36
N GLU A 110 -32.52 25.71 18.65
CA GLU A 110 -31.94 26.75 17.80
C GLU A 110 -31.03 26.25 16.66
N PRO A 111 -30.87 27.02 15.55
CA PRO A 111 -30.13 26.57 14.38
C PRO A 111 -28.68 26.27 14.76
N ILE A 112 -28.42 24.98 15.00
CA ILE A 112 -27.09 24.40 15.07
C ILE A 112 -26.46 24.76 13.74
N ALA A 113 -25.32 25.47 13.76
CA ALA A 113 -24.50 25.65 12.57
C ALA A 113 -24.42 24.30 11.85
N GLU A 114 -24.81 24.25 10.58
CA GLU A 114 -24.97 22.99 9.84
C GLU A 114 -23.80 22.07 10.20
N PRO A 115 -24.07 20.90 10.83
CA PRO A 115 -22.99 20.03 11.25
C PRO A 115 -22.15 19.75 10.02
N VAL A 116 -20.85 20.04 10.11
CA VAL A 116 -19.91 19.75 9.02
C VAL A 116 -20.15 18.29 8.64
N GLU A 117 -20.67 18.07 7.44
CA GLU A 117 -21.01 16.74 6.96
C GLU A 117 -19.68 15.97 6.84
N ILE A 118 -19.34 15.19 7.85
CA ILE A 118 -18.14 14.37 7.86
C ILE A 118 -18.38 13.26 6.84
N LYS A 119 -17.78 13.43 5.66
CA LYS A 119 -17.86 12.43 4.60
C LYS A 119 -16.90 11.28 4.90
N GLU A 120 -17.37 10.07 4.67
CA GLU A 120 -16.59 8.86 4.77
C GLU A 120 -16.16 8.38 3.38
N TYR A 121 -14.86 8.10 3.23
CA TYR A 121 -14.28 7.59 2.00
C TYR A 121 -13.64 6.23 2.26
N TYR A 122 -13.95 5.28 1.39
CA TYR A 122 -13.24 4.01 1.33
C TYR A 122 -12.23 4.02 0.20
N ILE A 123 -10.96 3.74 0.47
CA ILE A 123 -9.88 3.76 -0.53
C ILE A 123 -9.31 2.35 -0.70
N SER A 124 -9.58 1.76 -1.86
CA SER A 124 -9.09 0.44 -2.23
C SER A 124 -7.72 0.49 -2.90
N HIS A 125 -6.95 -0.58 -2.75
CA HIS A 125 -5.76 -0.84 -3.55
C HIS A 125 -6.13 -1.36 -4.94
N LEU A 126 -5.18 -1.28 -5.86
CA LEU A 126 -5.36 -1.77 -7.23
C LEU A 126 -4.66 -3.12 -7.38
N PHE A 127 -5.35 -4.08 -7.99
CA PHE A 127 -4.80 -5.38 -8.34
C PHE A 127 -4.82 -5.54 -9.85
N PHE A 128 -3.89 -6.32 -10.38
CA PHE A 128 -3.75 -6.53 -11.82
C PHE A 128 -3.06 -7.87 -12.10
N ASP A 129 -3.35 -8.45 -13.26
CA ASP A 129 -2.71 -9.66 -13.71
C ASP A 129 -1.46 -9.36 -14.57
N ALA A 130 -0.60 -10.36 -14.71
CA ALA A 130 0.54 -10.30 -15.62
C ALA A 130 0.08 -10.01 -17.06
N ASN A 131 0.70 -9.01 -17.70
CA ASN A 131 0.39 -8.49 -19.04
C ASN A 131 -0.91 -7.69 -19.17
N VAL A 132 -1.66 -7.49 -18.08
CA VAL A 132 -2.82 -6.60 -18.08
C VAL A 132 -2.40 -5.20 -17.67
N ASP A 133 -3.03 -4.21 -18.30
CA ASP A 133 -2.84 -2.80 -17.98
C ASP A 133 -3.34 -2.49 -16.56
N ILE A 134 -2.65 -1.62 -15.81
CA ILE A 134 -3.09 -1.18 -14.49
C ILE A 134 -4.43 -0.43 -14.55
N LEU A 135 -4.72 0.23 -15.68
CA LEU A 135 -5.93 1.03 -15.92
C LEU A 135 -7.11 0.19 -16.42
N THR A 136 -7.43 -0.90 -15.71
CA THR A 136 -8.65 -1.67 -15.97
C THR A 136 -9.91 -0.86 -15.63
N PRO A 137 -11.10 -1.18 -16.18
CA PRO A 137 -12.34 -0.50 -15.80
C PRO A 137 -12.63 -0.51 -14.28
N GLN A 138 -12.26 -1.58 -13.57
CA GLN A 138 -12.42 -1.68 -12.12
C GLN A 138 -11.43 -0.74 -11.40
N ASN A 139 -10.16 -0.73 -11.81
CA ASN A 139 -9.14 0.14 -11.22
C ASN A 139 -9.41 1.62 -11.53
N ASN A 140 -9.96 1.95 -12.69
CA ASN A 140 -10.35 3.32 -13.04
C ASN A 140 -11.44 3.85 -12.11
N LYS A 141 -12.42 3.02 -11.73
CA LYS A 141 -13.43 3.42 -10.72
C LYS A 141 -12.80 3.67 -9.35
N LYS A 142 -11.83 2.84 -8.94
CA LYS A 142 -11.07 3.02 -7.69
C LYS A 142 -10.27 4.35 -7.72
N LEU A 143 -9.60 4.61 -8.84
CA LEU A 143 -8.86 5.86 -9.06
C LEU A 143 -9.78 7.09 -9.15
N ASP A 144 -10.98 6.96 -9.71
CA ASP A 144 -11.97 8.04 -9.73
C ASP A 144 -12.45 8.41 -8.32
N GLN A 145 -12.62 7.41 -7.43
CA GLN A 145 -12.95 7.65 -6.03
C GLN A 145 -11.80 8.36 -5.29
N LEU A 146 -10.56 7.93 -5.51
CA LEU A 146 -9.38 8.62 -4.99
C LEU A 146 -9.28 10.05 -5.52
N ALA A 147 -9.50 10.26 -6.82
CA ALA A 147 -9.48 11.59 -7.42
C ALA A 147 -10.54 12.52 -6.80
N ASN A 148 -11.75 12.02 -6.55
CA ASN A 148 -12.81 12.78 -5.89
C ASN A 148 -12.37 13.26 -4.49
N LEU A 149 -11.81 12.36 -3.67
CA LEU A 149 -11.27 12.70 -2.35
C LEU A 149 -10.20 13.78 -2.46
N LEU A 150 -9.22 13.59 -3.35
CA LEU A 150 -8.09 14.50 -3.49
C LEU A 150 -8.49 15.88 -4.06
N LEU A 151 -9.54 15.96 -4.86
CA LEU A 151 -10.09 17.23 -5.35
C LEU A 151 -10.78 18.02 -4.23
N ILE A 152 -11.52 17.33 -3.35
CA ILE A 152 -12.25 17.95 -2.24
C ILE A 152 -11.28 18.40 -1.13
N TYR A 153 -10.26 17.58 -0.83
CA TYR A 153 -9.30 17.86 0.24
C TYR A 153 -7.92 18.14 -0.35
N PRO A 154 -7.61 19.39 -0.74
CA PRO A 154 -6.42 19.74 -1.50
C PRO A 154 -5.09 19.57 -0.74
N LYS A 155 -5.12 19.40 0.58
CA LYS A 155 -3.92 19.15 1.39
C LYS A 155 -3.48 17.68 1.36
N ILE A 156 -4.42 16.75 1.17
CA ILE A 156 -4.13 15.32 1.20
C ILE A 156 -3.17 14.96 0.08
N LYS A 157 -2.15 14.15 0.36
CA LYS A 157 -1.28 13.56 -0.66
C LYS A 157 -1.58 12.08 -0.80
N ALA A 158 -1.41 11.56 -2.01
CA ALA A 158 -1.52 10.12 -2.26
C ALA A 158 -0.14 9.54 -2.57
N GLU A 159 0.25 8.51 -1.84
CA GLU A 159 1.36 7.64 -2.16
C GLU A 159 0.85 6.43 -2.93
N LEU A 160 1.44 6.19 -4.10
CA LEU A 160 1.19 5.04 -4.95
C LEU A 160 2.42 4.15 -4.93
N SER A 161 2.26 2.91 -4.47
CA SER A 161 3.35 1.97 -4.23
C SER A 161 3.09 0.66 -4.97
N CYS A 162 3.82 0.40 -6.05
CA CYS A 162 3.58 -0.77 -6.90
C CYS A 162 4.58 -1.92 -6.65
N PHE A 163 4.05 -3.15 -6.67
CA PHE A 163 4.75 -4.41 -6.46
C PHE A 163 4.48 -5.38 -7.62
N GLU A 164 5.48 -6.21 -7.91
CA GLU A 164 5.51 -7.14 -9.05
C GLU A 164 5.97 -8.54 -8.63
N LEU A 165 5.69 -9.51 -9.48
CA LEU A 165 6.26 -10.85 -9.35
C LEU A 165 7.75 -10.88 -9.73
N PRO A 166 8.54 -11.80 -9.16
CA PRO A 166 9.95 -11.98 -9.50
C PRO A 166 10.10 -12.77 -10.83
N THR A 167 9.73 -12.15 -11.96
CA THR A 167 9.73 -12.81 -13.28
C THR A 167 10.98 -12.55 -14.12
N GLY A 168 11.89 -11.69 -13.66
CA GLY A 168 13.13 -11.34 -14.34
C GLY A 168 14.14 -10.63 -13.44
N GLN A 169 15.08 -9.91 -14.07
CA GLN A 169 16.10 -9.12 -13.36
C GLN A 169 15.46 -8.07 -12.46
N LYS A 170 16.08 -7.78 -11.31
CA LYS A 170 15.55 -6.84 -10.32
C LYS A 170 15.34 -5.46 -10.94
N THR A 171 16.26 -5.00 -11.78
CA THR A 171 16.15 -3.71 -12.50
C THR A 171 14.89 -3.58 -13.34
N PHE A 172 14.50 -4.62 -14.08
CA PHE A 172 13.28 -4.62 -14.88
C PHE A 172 12.03 -4.65 -14.01
N ASN A 173 12.00 -5.47 -12.96
CA ASN A 173 10.85 -5.52 -12.05
C ASN A 173 10.63 -4.15 -11.38
N LEU A 174 11.70 -3.49 -10.95
CA LEU A 174 11.66 -2.12 -10.41
C LEU A 174 11.13 -1.14 -11.47
N TYR A 175 11.67 -1.18 -12.68
CA TYR A 175 11.25 -0.29 -13.77
C TYR A 175 9.77 -0.47 -14.15
N PHE A 176 9.29 -1.71 -14.29
CA PHE A 176 7.89 -1.96 -14.63
C PHE A 176 6.95 -1.53 -13.50
N SER A 177 7.32 -1.77 -12.24
CA SER A 177 6.52 -1.32 -11.10
C SER A 177 6.43 0.21 -11.04
N ILE A 178 7.53 0.95 -11.26
CA ILE A 178 7.47 2.42 -11.25
C ILE A 178 6.68 2.96 -12.44
N LYS A 179 6.77 2.34 -13.62
CA LYS A 179 5.98 2.74 -14.81
C LYS A 179 4.48 2.55 -14.61
N LYS A 180 4.05 1.47 -13.94
CA LYS A 180 2.64 1.29 -13.57
C LYS A 180 2.16 2.38 -12.61
N THR A 181 3.01 2.77 -11.68
CA THR A 181 2.75 3.84 -10.72
C THR A 181 2.62 5.21 -11.41
N GLU A 182 3.53 5.52 -12.36
CA GLU A 182 3.45 6.71 -13.20
C GLU A 182 2.15 6.75 -14.02
N LYS A 183 1.75 5.62 -14.60
CA LYS A 183 0.52 5.53 -15.37
C LYS A 183 -0.74 5.79 -14.52
N ALA A 184 -0.81 5.24 -13.32
CA ALA A 184 -1.89 5.56 -12.37
C ALA A 184 -1.87 7.04 -11.96
N ALA A 185 -0.67 7.62 -11.78
CA ALA A 185 -0.51 9.03 -11.46
C ALA A 185 -0.92 9.96 -12.61
N GLU A 186 -0.62 9.59 -13.86
CA GLU A 186 -1.05 10.30 -15.06
C GLU A 186 -2.58 10.28 -15.19
N TYR A 187 -3.21 9.15 -14.89
CA TYR A 187 -4.67 9.06 -14.83
C TYR A 187 -5.26 10.07 -13.82
N LEU A 188 -4.73 10.10 -12.59
CA LEU A 188 -5.16 11.06 -11.56
C LEU A 188 -4.86 12.52 -11.96
N ALA A 189 -3.70 12.78 -12.57
CA ALA A 189 -3.34 14.11 -13.07
C ALA A 189 -4.30 14.58 -14.17
N GLY A 190 -4.73 13.67 -15.06
CA GLY A 190 -5.77 13.94 -16.06
C GLY A 190 -7.15 14.29 -15.45
N LYS A 191 -7.40 13.91 -14.18
CA LYS A 191 -8.57 14.32 -13.40
C LYS A 191 -8.36 15.64 -12.64
N GLY A 192 -7.22 16.31 -12.84
CA GLY A 192 -6.91 17.60 -12.23
C GLY A 192 -6.12 17.54 -10.93
N ILE A 193 -5.60 16.36 -10.52
CA ILE A 193 -4.76 16.26 -9.32
C ILE A 193 -3.34 16.75 -9.62
N PRO A 194 -2.81 17.74 -8.87
CA PRO A 194 -1.43 18.19 -9.05
C PRO A 194 -0.42 17.05 -8.86
N ARG A 195 0.51 16.90 -9.82
CA ARG A 195 1.55 15.85 -9.78
C ARG A 195 2.41 15.89 -8.51
N SER A 196 2.60 17.08 -7.94
CA SER A 196 3.31 17.30 -6.67
C SER A 196 2.65 16.65 -5.44
N ARG A 197 1.37 16.28 -5.53
CA ARG A 197 0.61 15.58 -4.48
C ARG A 197 0.63 14.06 -4.65
N LEU A 198 1.23 13.56 -5.72
CA LEU A 198 1.31 12.13 -6.04
C LEU A 198 2.74 11.65 -5.79
N LEU A 199 2.93 10.84 -4.76
CA LEU A 199 4.23 10.27 -4.38
C LEU A 199 4.33 8.88 -4.99
N LEU A 200 5.30 8.65 -5.88
CA LEU A 200 5.33 7.43 -6.67
C LEU A 200 6.49 6.53 -6.24
N LYS A 201 6.19 5.26 -6.00
CA LYS A 201 7.18 4.24 -5.66
C LYS A 201 6.97 2.93 -6.41
N GLY A 202 8.07 2.31 -6.80
CA GLY A 202 8.12 1.02 -7.48
C GLY A 202 9.04 0.08 -6.72
N TYR A 203 8.46 -0.91 -6.06
CA TYR A 203 9.18 -1.86 -5.21
C TYR A 203 9.61 -3.13 -5.97
N GLY A 204 9.19 -3.27 -7.23
CA GLY A 204 9.38 -4.51 -7.98
C GLY A 204 8.92 -5.71 -7.16
N SER A 205 9.76 -6.74 -7.07
CA SER A 205 9.48 -7.96 -6.33
C SER A 205 10.11 -8.00 -4.92
N SER A 206 10.49 -6.85 -4.35
CA SER A 206 11.24 -6.78 -3.10
C SER A 206 10.44 -7.15 -1.86
N PHE A 207 9.12 -6.91 -1.87
CA PHE A 207 8.23 -7.09 -0.71
C PHE A 207 6.95 -7.85 -1.12
N PRO A 208 7.06 -9.15 -1.43
CA PRO A 208 5.89 -9.99 -1.64
C PRO A 208 5.07 -10.07 -0.34
N LEU A 209 3.74 -10.05 -0.41
CA LEU A 209 2.86 -10.30 0.73
C LEU A 209 2.66 -11.80 0.95
N VAL A 210 2.59 -12.55 -0.14
CA VAL A 210 2.36 -14.00 -0.12
C VAL A 210 3.65 -14.71 -0.48
N ALA A 211 4.09 -15.64 0.36
CA ALA A 211 5.28 -16.44 0.12
C ALA A 211 5.09 -17.30 -1.13
N LYS A 212 6.17 -17.48 -1.91
CA LYS A 212 6.14 -18.35 -3.09
C LYS A 212 5.82 -19.79 -2.65
N PRO A 213 4.81 -20.45 -3.24
CA PRO A 213 4.49 -21.82 -2.88
C PRO A 213 5.66 -22.75 -3.18
N VAL A 214 5.81 -23.79 -2.36
CA VAL A 214 6.86 -24.83 -2.51
C VAL A 214 6.55 -25.76 -3.69
N SER A 215 5.26 -25.91 -4.04
CA SER A 215 4.83 -26.71 -5.19
C SER A 215 4.99 -25.93 -6.50
N ASN A 216 5.09 -26.67 -7.62
CA ASN A 216 5.09 -26.07 -8.95
C ASN A 216 3.77 -25.37 -9.32
N ASN A 217 2.72 -25.56 -8.52
CA ASN A 217 1.43 -24.91 -8.71
C ASN A 217 1.42 -23.56 -8.01
N ILE A 218 1.57 -22.49 -8.81
CA ILE A 218 1.46 -21.12 -8.31
C ILE A 218 0.00 -20.85 -7.93
N SER A 219 -0.24 -20.56 -6.65
CA SER A 219 -1.58 -20.18 -6.17
C SER A 219 -2.05 -18.88 -6.82
N PRO A 220 -3.32 -18.78 -7.25
CA PRO A 220 -3.92 -17.53 -7.70
C PRO A 220 -3.74 -16.39 -6.69
N LEU A 221 -3.75 -16.72 -5.39
CA LEU A 221 -3.53 -15.76 -4.30
C LEU A 221 -2.13 -15.12 -4.35
N TYR A 222 -1.12 -15.94 -4.61
CA TYR A 222 0.27 -15.49 -4.73
C TYR A 222 0.43 -14.53 -5.92
N GLN A 223 -0.20 -14.83 -7.06
CA GLN A 223 -0.14 -13.93 -8.22
C GLN A 223 -0.82 -12.61 -7.91
N LYS A 224 -2.07 -12.67 -7.43
CA LYS A 224 -2.90 -11.49 -7.22
C LYS A 224 -2.34 -10.53 -6.17
N LEU A 225 -1.94 -11.02 -4.99
CA LEU A 225 -1.49 -10.13 -3.91
C LEU A 225 -0.05 -9.65 -4.08
N ASN A 226 0.76 -10.31 -4.91
CA ASN A 226 2.11 -9.84 -5.22
C ASN A 226 2.15 -8.98 -6.50
N GLN A 227 1.03 -8.82 -7.21
CA GLN A 227 0.85 -7.87 -8.31
C GLN A 227 -0.20 -6.83 -7.93
N ARG A 228 0.27 -5.80 -7.23
CA ARG A 228 -0.62 -4.80 -6.63
C ARG A 228 -0.01 -3.41 -6.68
N LEU A 229 -0.87 -2.41 -6.61
CA LEU A 229 -0.54 -1.03 -6.31
C LEU A 229 -1.27 -0.66 -5.02
N GLU A 230 -0.49 -0.50 -3.96
CA GLU A 230 -0.98 0.01 -2.68
C GLU A 230 -1.10 1.53 -2.72
N ILE A 231 -2.12 2.03 -2.02
CA ILE A 231 -2.44 3.46 -1.93
C ILE A 231 -2.37 3.81 -0.45
N ALA A 232 -1.54 4.79 -0.11
CA ALA A 232 -1.52 5.42 1.20
C ALA A 232 -1.83 6.90 1.07
N LEU A 233 -2.41 7.47 2.12
CA LEU A 233 -2.76 8.88 2.17
C LEU A 233 -2.01 9.58 3.29
N HIS A 234 -1.67 10.84 3.05
CA HIS A 234 -0.89 11.65 3.96
C HIS A 234 -1.52 13.03 4.11
N ASP A 235 -1.23 13.70 5.22
CA ASP A 235 -1.70 15.06 5.54
C ASP A 235 -3.25 15.17 5.61
N PHE A 236 -3.94 14.10 6.02
CA PHE A 236 -5.41 14.06 6.14
C PHE A 236 -5.91 14.22 7.58
N GLU A 237 -5.04 14.08 8.58
CA GLU A 237 -5.40 14.12 10.00
C GLU A 237 -5.91 15.49 10.47
N SER A 238 -5.67 16.53 9.67
CA SER A 238 -6.19 17.88 9.90
C SER A 238 -7.49 18.20 9.15
N GLU A 239 -8.00 17.26 8.35
CA GLU A 239 -9.18 17.44 7.50
C GLU A 239 -10.41 16.79 8.14
N PRO A 240 -11.62 17.36 7.99
CA PRO A 240 -12.86 16.83 8.57
C PRO A 240 -13.42 15.65 7.75
N VAL A 241 -12.63 14.59 7.61
CA VAL A 241 -12.93 13.42 6.77
C VAL A 241 -12.60 12.13 7.50
N ILE A 242 -13.45 11.12 7.34
CA ILE A 242 -13.13 9.75 7.76
C ILE A 242 -12.68 9.00 6.52
N ILE A 243 -11.50 8.40 6.58
CA ILE A 243 -10.96 7.62 5.48
C ILE A 243 -10.62 6.23 5.98
N ASP A 244 -11.30 5.24 5.42
CA ASP A 244 -10.99 3.82 5.59
C ASP A 244 -10.17 3.34 4.39
N ILE A 245 -8.96 2.86 4.65
CA ILE A 245 -8.06 2.34 3.61
C ILE A 245 -8.11 0.82 3.69
N GLU A 246 -8.33 0.17 2.55
CA GLU A 246 -8.43 -1.29 2.44
C GLU A 246 -7.26 -1.99 3.14
N SER A 247 -7.57 -2.86 4.10
CA SER A 247 -6.57 -3.74 4.72
C SER A 247 -6.41 -5.03 3.92
N ILE A 248 -5.24 -5.31 3.35
CA ILE A 248 -4.97 -6.60 2.70
C ILE A 248 -4.72 -7.68 3.77
N LYS A 249 -5.64 -8.64 3.89
CA LYS A 249 -5.51 -9.75 4.82
C LYS A 249 -4.89 -10.97 4.14
N VAL A 250 -3.76 -11.42 4.66
CA VAL A 250 -3.06 -12.64 4.20
C VAL A 250 -3.06 -13.67 5.33
N PRO A 251 -3.48 -14.92 5.09
CA PRO A 251 -3.37 -15.99 6.08
C PRO A 251 -1.93 -16.14 6.59
N GLU A 252 -1.74 -16.27 7.91
CA GLU A 252 -0.41 -16.30 8.56
C GLU A 252 0.53 -17.34 7.93
N ASN A 253 0.01 -18.52 7.57
CA ASN A 253 0.79 -19.60 6.96
C ASN A 253 1.23 -19.33 5.50
N LEU A 254 0.72 -18.26 4.89
CA LEU A 254 1.03 -17.84 3.53
C LEU A 254 1.81 -16.53 3.48
N GLN A 255 2.03 -15.86 4.61
CA GLN A 255 2.71 -14.58 4.65
C GLN A 255 4.19 -14.73 4.31
N ASP A 256 4.71 -13.81 3.49
CA ASP A 256 6.15 -13.65 3.32
C ASP A 256 6.71 -12.67 4.37
N PRO A 257 7.82 -13.00 5.06
CA PRO A 257 8.42 -12.13 6.06
C PRO A 257 8.76 -10.73 5.54
N LYS A 258 9.14 -10.59 4.25
CA LYS A 258 9.45 -9.28 3.65
C LYS A 258 8.19 -8.44 3.52
N GLY A 259 7.05 -9.02 3.14
CA GLY A 259 5.76 -8.32 3.10
C GLY A 259 5.31 -7.84 4.47
N VAL A 260 5.41 -8.69 5.50
CA VAL A 260 5.10 -8.32 6.89
C VAL A 260 6.00 -7.17 7.37
N LYS A 261 7.30 -7.24 7.05
CA LYS A 261 8.27 -6.18 7.34
C LYS A 261 7.85 -4.87 6.67
N PHE A 262 7.48 -4.90 5.40
CA PHE A 262 7.01 -3.73 4.66
C PHE A 262 5.78 -3.10 5.33
N SER A 263 4.72 -3.89 5.56
CA SER A 263 3.48 -3.39 6.19
C SER A 263 3.71 -2.79 7.58
N THR A 264 4.68 -3.33 8.32
CA THR A 264 5.04 -2.83 9.66
C THR A 264 5.80 -1.50 9.58
N LEU A 265 6.83 -1.42 8.73
CA LEU A 265 7.74 -0.28 8.68
C LEU A 265 7.18 0.90 7.87
N SER A 266 6.29 0.67 6.91
CA SER A 266 5.70 1.74 6.09
C SER A 266 4.95 2.79 6.91
N ASN A 267 4.49 2.44 8.11
CA ASN A 267 3.78 3.35 9.03
C ASN A 267 4.64 3.79 10.23
N GLN A 268 5.97 3.65 10.14
CA GLN A 268 6.90 3.95 11.22
C GLN A 268 8.14 4.68 10.70
N LEU A 269 9.09 4.96 11.60
CA LEU A 269 10.42 5.38 11.20
C LEU A 269 11.15 4.20 10.55
N PHE A 270 11.71 4.42 9.37
CA PHE A 270 12.71 3.52 8.80
C PHE A 270 13.77 4.31 8.03
N TYR A 271 14.85 3.64 7.65
CA TYR A 271 15.93 4.17 6.86
C TYR A 271 16.10 3.35 5.59
N SER A 272 16.51 4.02 4.53
CA SER A 272 16.96 3.39 3.29
C SER A 272 18.22 4.07 2.78
N VAL A 273 19.00 3.38 1.96
CA VAL A 273 20.21 3.94 1.36
C VAL A 273 19.91 4.27 -0.10
N GLN A 274 19.91 5.56 -0.45
CA GLN A 274 19.85 5.96 -1.84
C GLN A 274 21.18 5.62 -2.51
N ILE A 275 21.17 4.86 -3.60
CA ILE A 275 22.37 4.42 -4.32
C ILE A 275 22.57 5.12 -5.66
N ALA A 276 21.51 5.70 -6.25
CA ALA A 276 21.58 6.46 -7.49
C ALA A 276 20.42 7.46 -7.61
N SER A 277 20.59 8.49 -8.43
CA SER A 277 19.56 9.43 -8.88
C SER A 277 19.76 9.67 -10.38
N ILE A 278 18.89 9.11 -11.22
CA ILE A 278 19.07 9.09 -12.68
C ILE A 278 17.73 9.18 -13.40
N SER A 279 17.72 9.67 -14.64
CA SER A 279 16.51 9.80 -15.47
C SER A 279 16.18 8.55 -16.30
N GLN A 280 17.06 7.54 -16.29
CA GLN A 280 16.94 6.31 -17.07
C GLN A 280 17.05 5.07 -16.16
N ILE A 281 16.91 3.87 -16.74
CA ILE A 281 17.11 2.62 -16.00
C ILE A 281 18.57 2.52 -15.54
N LEU A 282 18.79 2.19 -14.27
CA LEU A 282 20.13 1.96 -13.72
C LEU A 282 20.77 0.72 -14.34
N GLN A 283 21.81 0.93 -15.14
CA GLN A 283 22.62 -0.13 -15.73
C GLN A 283 23.84 -0.41 -14.83
N ASN A 284 23.64 -1.15 -13.75
CA ASN A 284 24.73 -1.61 -12.89
C ASN A 284 24.46 -3.04 -12.42
N GLN A 285 25.30 -4.00 -12.81
CA GLN A 285 25.12 -5.41 -12.45
C GLN A 285 25.18 -5.68 -10.94
N ALA A 286 25.90 -4.84 -10.18
CA ALA A 286 25.99 -4.94 -8.73
C ALA A 286 24.62 -4.85 -8.03
N ILE A 287 23.64 -4.21 -8.69
CA ILE A 287 22.29 -4.04 -8.15
C ILE A 287 21.57 -5.39 -7.93
N GLU A 288 21.92 -6.44 -8.70
CA GLU A 288 21.27 -7.74 -8.58
C GLU A 288 21.60 -8.42 -7.24
N SER A 289 22.74 -8.07 -6.63
CA SER A 289 23.14 -8.52 -5.29
C SER A 289 22.54 -7.69 -4.15
N VAL A 290 21.89 -6.57 -4.46
CA VAL A 290 21.27 -5.70 -3.45
C VAL A 290 19.86 -6.19 -3.15
N GLU A 291 19.55 -6.31 -1.86
CA GLU A 291 18.24 -6.73 -1.37
C GLU A 291 17.35 -5.52 -1.05
N GLU A 292 16.02 -5.75 -1.03
CA GLU A 292 15.03 -4.75 -0.61
C GLU A 292 15.13 -3.43 -1.39
N LEU A 293 15.23 -3.54 -2.72
CA LEU A 293 15.32 -2.39 -3.60
C LEU A 293 13.94 -1.77 -3.85
N PHE A 294 13.91 -0.45 -4.00
CA PHE A 294 12.77 0.26 -4.56
C PHE A 294 13.22 1.52 -5.30
N ILE A 295 12.33 2.06 -6.13
CA ILE A 295 12.51 3.34 -6.82
C ILE A 295 11.47 4.31 -6.29
N GLU A 296 11.85 5.57 -6.06
CA GLU A 296 10.93 6.69 -5.89
C GLU A 296 11.17 7.76 -6.97
N VAL A 297 10.13 8.50 -7.37
CA VAL A 297 10.27 9.62 -8.32
C VAL A 297 10.48 10.93 -7.58
N GLU A 298 11.56 11.64 -7.90
CA GLU A 298 11.80 12.98 -7.38
C GLU A 298 10.91 14.01 -8.09
N ASN A 299 10.04 14.71 -7.35
CA ASN A 299 9.06 15.64 -7.93
C ASN A 299 9.68 16.84 -8.67
N SER A 300 10.89 17.29 -8.31
CA SER A 300 11.53 18.46 -8.93
C SER A 300 12.20 18.16 -10.26
N SER A 301 12.82 16.98 -10.40
CA SER A 301 13.61 16.60 -11.57
C SER A 301 12.94 15.54 -12.43
N GLY A 302 12.03 14.75 -11.86
CA GLY A 302 11.52 13.51 -12.47
C GLY A 302 12.50 12.35 -12.42
N ASN A 303 13.65 12.49 -11.76
CA ASN A 303 14.63 11.41 -11.66
C ASN A 303 14.11 10.25 -10.80
N TYR A 304 14.52 9.05 -11.17
CA TYR A 304 14.41 7.85 -10.36
C TYR A 304 15.49 7.82 -9.30
N LEU A 305 15.07 7.83 -8.05
CA LEU A 305 15.95 7.63 -6.91
C LEU A 305 15.92 6.14 -6.58
N TYR A 306 17.04 5.46 -6.81
CA TYR A 306 17.19 4.05 -6.47
C TYR A 306 17.57 3.92 -5.00
N MET A 307 16.78 3.13 -4.28
CA MET A 307 16.84 2.97 -2.84
C MET A 307 17.10 1.51 -2.50
N ALA A 308 17.87 1.26 -1.44
CA ALA A 308 18.24 -0.06 -0.98
C ALA A 308 17.98 -0.20 0.52
N GLY A 309 17.29 -1.28 0.89
CA GLY A 309 16.95 -1.59 2.28
C GLY A 309 15.74 -0.84 2.79
N MET A 310 15.00 -1.49 3.69
CA MET A 310 14.01 -0.86 4.54
C MET A 310 14.35 -1.22 5.98
N LEU A 311 15.06 -0.32 6.68
CA LEU A 311 15.81 -0.66 7.89
C LEU A 311 15.24 0.07 9.11
N PRO A 312 14.91 -0.63 10.21
CA PRO A 312 14.26 -0.01 11.36
C PRO A 312 15.17 0.91 12.17
N THR A 313 16.50 0.77 12.04
CA THR A 313 17.47 1.54 12.84
C THR A 313 18.57 2.15 11.99
N PHE A 314 19.10 3.29 12.45
CA PHE A 314 20.23 3.96 11.80
C PHE A 314 21.48 3.07 11.77
N LYS A 315 21.73 2.27 12.82
CA LYS A 315 22.86 1.35 12.89
C LYS A 315 22.83 0.29 11.78
N GLU A 316 21.65 -0.23 11.45
CA GLU A 316 21.49 -1.15 10.32
C GLU A 316 21.72 -0.44 9.00
N ALA A 317 21.25 0.81 8.87
CA ALA A 317 21.48 1.62 7.68
C ALA A 317 22.97 1.92 7.45
N GLU A 318 23.74 2.18 8.50
CA GLU A 318 25.20 2.35 8.41
C GLU A 318 25.91 1.08 7.92
N LYS A 319 25.47 -0.11 8.37
CA LYS A 319 26.03 -1.37 7.88
C LYS A 319 25.76 -1.56 6.39
N LEU A 320 24.52 -1.38 5.96
CA LEU A 320 24.15 -1.51 4.55
C LEU A 320 24.89 -0.46 3.70
N PHE A 321 24.97 0.78 4.17
CA PHE A 321 25.70 1.86 3.51
C PHE A 321 27.15 1.47 3.25
N SER A 322 27.89 1.00 4.26
CA SER A 322 29.29 0.56 4.10
C SER A 322 29.42 -0.57 3.08
N SER A 323 28.54 -1.57 3.13
CA SER A 323 28.54 -2.67 2.15
C SER A 323 28.26 -2.19 0.73
N LEU A 324 27.37 -1.21 0.54
CA LEU A 324 27.07 -0.64 -0.78
C LEU A 324 28.22 0.20 -1.32
N MET A 325 28.96 0.91 -0.48
CA MET A 325 30.18 1.63 -0.88
C MET A 325 31.23 0.65 -1.42
N GLU A 326 31.45 -0.47 -0.72
CA GLU A 326 32.37 -1.55 -1.17
C GLU A 326 31.90 -2.21 -2.47
N LEU A 327 30.57 -2.34 -2.65
CA LEU A 327 29.95 -2.93 -3.83
C LEU A 327 29.96 -2.01 -5.07
N GLY A 328 30.42 -0.76 -4.93
CA GLY A 328 30.60 0.17 -6.05
C GLY A 328 29.49 1.22 -6.21
N PHE A 329 28.85 1.62 -5.12
CA PHE A 329 27.89 2.75 -5.10
C PHE A 329 28.47 3.95 -4.34
N PRO A 330 29.41 4.71 -4.92
CA PRO A 330 30.16 5.76 -4.21
C PRO A 330 29.32 6.97 -3.79
N ASP A 331 28.19 7.22 -4.47
CA ASP A 331 27.26 8.30 -4.17
C ASP A 331 26.15 7.88 -3.19
N ALA A 332 26.32 6.73 -2.53
CA ALA A 332 25.34 6.21 -1.60
C ALA A 332 25.09 7.21 -0.45
N ARG A 333 23.85 7.30 0.02
CA ARG A 333 23.50 8.13 1.19
C ARG A 333 22.33 7.56 1.96
N ILE A 334 22.42 7.60 3.29
CA ILE A 334 21.33 7.19 4.17
C ILE A 334 20.23 8.25 4.17
N VAL A 335 18.98 7.79 4.09
CA VAL A 335 17.76 8.60 3.99
C VAL A 335 16.74 8.08 4.99
N PRO A 336 16.26 8.91 5.93
CA PRO A 336 15.18 8.54 6.84
C PRO A 336 13.80 8.78 6.23
N TYR A 337 12.85 7.95 6.63
CA TYR A 337 11.43 7.99 6.27
C TYR A 337 10.57 7.90 7.53
N ILE A 338 9.46 8.62 7.57
CA ILE A 338 8.40 8.47 8.59
C ILE A 338 7.09 8.28 7.86
N ASN A 339 6.36 7.23 8.21
CA ASN A 339 5.06 6.91 7.61
C ASN A 339 5.15 6.88 6.07
N GLY A 340 6.22 6.26 5.55
CA GLY A 340 6.45 6.18 4.10
C GLY A 340 6.98 7.49 3.48
N ILE A 341 6.94 8.62 4.18
CA ILE A 341 7.39 9.91 3.64
C ILE A 341 8.88 10.12 3.91
N ARG A 342 9.63 10.40 2.85
CA ARG A 342 11.02 10.83 2.91
C ARG A 342 11.14 12.12 3.72
N ILE A 343 11.96 12.14 4.76
CA ILE A 343 12.15 13.35 5.56
C ILE A 343 13.21 14.24 4.90
N PRO A 344 12.90 15.51 4.57
CA PRO A 344 13.89 16.47 4.10
C PRO A 344 14.97 16.69 5.16
N GLN A 345 16.23 16.83 4.73
CA GLN A 345 17.36 16.97 5.66
C GLN A 345 17.18 18.11 6.67
N GLY A 346 16.61 19.24 6.26
CA GLY A 346 16.39 20.40 7.12
C GLY A 346 15.39 20.17 8.25
N SER A 347 14.49 19.18 8.11
CA SER A 347 13.39 18.93 9.04
C SER A 347 13.67 17.75 9.98
N VAL A 348 14.75 16.99 9.80
CA VAL A 348 15.03 15.78 10.59
C VAL A 348 15.12 16.07 12.09
N ALA A 349 15.67 17.23 12.47
CA ALA A 349 15.78 17.63 13.88
C ALA A 349 14.40 17.79 14.56
N ASP A 350 13.38 18.22 13.82
CA ASP A 350 12.03 18.46 14.35
C ASP A 350 11.36 17.15 14.79
N TYR A 351 11.71 16.04 14.14
CA TYR A 351 11.17 14.71 14.43
C TYR A 351 11.95 13.95 15.50
N ALA A 352 13.17 14.38 15.84
CA ALA A 352 14.05 13.65 16.75
C ALA A 352 13.48 13.48 18.17
N LYS A 353 12.57 14.38 18.60
CA LYS A 353 11.88 14.23 19.89
C LYS A 353 10.95 13.01 19.93
N LYS A 354 10.22 12.77 18.83
CA LYS A 354 9.31 11.62 18.70
C LYS A 354 10.05 10.35 18.28
N TYR A 355 11.15 10.50 17.53
CA TYR A 355 11.95 9.42 16.97
C TYR A 355 13.43 9.59 17.35
N PRO A 356 13.82 9.17 18.58
CA PRO A 356 15.17 9.43 19.10
C PRO A 356 16.31 8.83 18.28
N ASP A 357 16.05 7.77 17.51
CA ASP A 357 17.06 7.15 16.64
C ASP A 357 17.60 8.12 15.56
N LEU A 358 16.82 9.13 15.18
CA LEU A 358 17.26 10.21 14.27
C LEU A 358 18.43 11.02 14.84
N LEU A 359 18.65 11.02 16.16
CA LEU A 359 19.82 11.65 16.77
C LEU A 359 21.12 10.96 16.32
N PHE A 360 21.10 9.63 16.17
CA PHE A 360 22.26 8.90 15.65
C PHE A 360 22.51 9.26 14.18
N PHE A 361 21.46 9.38 13.37
CA PHE A 361 21.56 9.85 11.99
C PHE A 361 22.19 11.25 11.89
N LEU A 362 21.72 12.20 12.71
CA LEU A 362 22.26 13.56 12.77
C LEU A 362 23.73 13.59 13.24
N ALA A 363 24.09 12.73 14.20
CA ALA A 363 25.46 12.60 14.69
C ALA A 363 26.40 11.94 13.67
N GLY A 364 25.95 10.89 12.98
CA GLY A 364 26.70 10.20 11.93
C GLY A 364 27.09 11.12 10.79
N LYS A 365 26.18 12.02 10.37
CA LYS A 365 26.50 13.04 9.34
C LYS A 365 27.65 13.97 9.73
N LYS A 366 27.77 14.33 11.01
CA LYS A 366 28.89 15.17 11.49
C LYS A 366 30.24 14.46 11.40
N LYS A 367 30.26 13.13 11.40
CA LYS A 367 31.49 12.33 11.21
C LYS A 367 31.82 12.10 9.73
N ILE A 368 30.82 12.11 8.84
CA ILE A 368 30.96 11.85 7.41
C ILE A 368 31.26 13.12 6.60
N THR A 369 31.08 14.32 7.17
CA THR A 369 31.56 15.57 6.54
C THR A 369 33.07 15.66 6.73
N PRO A 370 33.90 15.58 5.66
CA PRO A 370 35.32 15.80 5.80
C PRO A 370 35.51 17.27 6.19
N SER A 371 36.26 17.53 7.25
CA SER A 371 36.84 18.85 7.46
C SER A 371 37.57 19.24 6.18
N LEU A 372 37.17 20.35 5.56
CA LEU A 372 37.90 21.01 4.48
C LEU A 372 39.32 21.31 4.99
N PHE A 373 40.24 20.37 4.80
CA PHE A 373 41.66 20.68 4.82
C PHE A 373 41.98 21.43 3.52
N PRO A 374 42.68 22.57 3.58
CA PRO A 374 42.98 23.36 2.40
C PRO A 374 43.85 22.55 1.43
N LEU A 375 43.46 22.56 0.16
CA LEU A 375 44.25 22.05 -0.96
C LEU A 375 45.61 22.75 -1.01
N GLN A 376 46.63 22.13 -0.42
CA GLN A 376 48.02 22.36 -0.80
C GLN A 376 48.67 21.01 -1.10
N ASN A 377 49.33 20.97 -2.26
CA ASN A 377 50.18 19.92 -2.80
C ASN A 377 49.50 18.85 -3.67
N PHE A 378 49.03 19.27 -4.85
CA PHE A 378 49.14 18.47 -6.06
C PHE A 378 49.85 19.29 -7.16
N SER A 379 51.18 19.34 -7.09
CA SER A 379 52.02 19.73 -8.21
C SER A 379 53.21 18.77 -8.32
N LYS A 380 52.95 17.57 -8.83
CA LYS A 380 53.95 16.67 -9.43
C LYS A 380 53.20 15.47 -9.99
N PHE A 381 52.83 15.54 -11.26
CA PHE A 381 52.80 14.44 -12.24
C PHE A 381 52.07 14.91 -13.50
N LEU A 382 52.77 15.65 -14.34
CA LEU A 382 52.47 15.79 -15.77
C LEU A 382 53.76 16.23 -16.47
N SER A 383 54.52 15.24 -16.91
CA SER A 383 55.67 15.40 -17.81
C SER A 383 55.77 14.13 -18.64
N LEU A 384 54.92 14.02 -19.65
CA LEU A 384 55.21 13.19 -20.82
C LEU A 384 55.16 14.10 -22.04
N LYS A 385 56.35 14.48 -22.49
CA LYS A 385 56.59 15.19 -23.74
C LYS A 385 56.23 14.27 -24.90
N GLY A 386 55.30 14.72 -25.74
CA GLY A 386 55.22 14.26 -27.12
C GLY A 386 56.36 14.88 -27.94
N GLN A 387 57.10 14.06 -28.65
CA GLN A 387 58.08 14.50 -29.65
C GLN A 387 57.59 14.02 -31.01
N ALA A 388 57.27 14.97 -31.89
CA ALA A 388 57.02 14.74 -33.30
C ALA A 388 58.35 14.76 -34.06
N ILE A 389 58.57 13.79 -34.96
CA ILE A 389 59.56 13.87 -36.04
C ILE A 389 58.89 13.35 -37.31
N ARG A 390 59.21 14.00 -38.43
CA ARG A 390 58.72 13.78 -39.81
C ARG A 390 58.78 12.35 -40.30
#